data_AF-A0A4U6TJ37-F1
#
_entry.id   AF-A0A4U6TJ37-F1
#
_cell.length_a   1.000
_cell.length_b   1.000
_cell.length_c   1.000
_cell.angle_alpha   90.00
_cell.angle_beta   90.00
_cell.angle_gamma   90.00
#
_symmetry.space_group_name_H-M   'P 1'
#
loop_
_entity.id
_entity.type
_entity.pdbx_description
1 polymer ?
#
loop_
_entity_poly.entity_id
_entity_poly.type
_entity_poly.pdbx_seq_one_letter_code
_entity_poly.pdbx_strand_id
1 'polypeptide(L)' 'MSYLDRLAEVDYVPTKEDVLHARVRTNGVVETQFSPLGESKRGGEVYRLYDVGGQRNERRKWIHLFEGVNAVIFCAAVRE' A
#
# COMPACT_ATOMS: atom_id res chain seq x y z
N MET A 1 -22.83 -0.02 -5.67
CA MET A 1 -23.44 -1.09 -6.49
C MET A 1 -23.57 -0.71 -7.97
N SER A 2 -23.31 0.54 -8.37
CA SER A 2 -23.41 1.02 -9.76
C SER A 2 -22.41 0.39 -10.75
N TYR A 3 -21.47 -0.44 -10.29
CA TYR A 3 -20.45 -1.06 -11.13
C TYR A 3 -20.62 -2.58 -11.28
N LEU A 4 -21.68 -3.16 -10.72
CA LEU A 4 -21.87 -4.62 -10.70
C LEU A 4 -21.93 -5.22 -12.10
N ASP A 5 -22.61 -4.54 -13.03
CA ASP A 5 -22.74 -5.02 -14.41
C ASP A 5 -21.35 -5.19 -15.06
N ARG A 6 -20.49 -4.17 -14.94
CA ARG A 6 -19.11 -4.22 -15.45
C ARG A 6 -18.24 -5.27 -14.75
N LEU A 7 -18.41 -5.45 -13.43
CA LEU A 7 -17.62 -6.41 -12.64
C LEU A 7 -18.02 -7.87 -12.91
N ALA A 8 -19.20 -8.11 -13.50
CA ALA A 8 -19.74 -9.43 -13.77
C ALA A 8 -19.47 -9.92 -15.21
N GLU A 9 -18.90 -9.09 -16.08
CA GLU A 9 -18.52 -9.46 -17.44
C GLU A 9 -17.48 -10.60 -17.45
N VAL A 10 -17.60 -11.53 -18.41
CA VAL A 10 -16.75 -12.73 -18.48
C VAL A 10 -15.28 -12.38 -18.74
N ASP A 11 -15.04 -11.30 -19.47
CA ASP A 11 -13.72 -10.79 -19.84
C ASP A 11 -13.30 -9.55 -19.02
N TYR A 12 -13.90 -9.38 -17.84
CA TYR A 12 -13.57 -8.26 -16.95
C TYR A 12 -12.06 -8.20 -16.63
N VAL A 13 -11.46 -7.04 -16.91
CA VAL A 13 -10.10 -6.69 -16.49
C VAL A 13 -10.15 -5.57 -15.45
N PRO A 14 -9.55 -5.73 -14.26
CA PRO A 14 -9.55 -4.71 -13.23
C PRO A 14 -8.88 -3.41 -13.67
N THR A 15 -9.57 -2.30 -13.41
CA THR A 15 -8.98 -0.96 -13.53
C THR A 15 -8.11 -0.67 -12.31
N LYS A 16 -7.25 0.35 -12.41
CA LYS A 16 -6.46 0.82 -11.26
C LYS A 16 -7.36 1.22 -10.08
N GLU A 17 -8.51 1.82 -10.37
CA GLU A 17 -9.48 2.22 -9.35
C GLU A 17 -10.14 1.00 -8.67
N ASP A 18 -10.43 -0.06 -9.42
CA ASP A 18 -10.93 -1.32 -8.83
C ASP A 18 -9.91 -1.92 -7.87
N VAL A 19 -8.63 -1.92 -8.26
CA VAL A 19 -7.53 -2.43 -7.43
C VAL A 19 -7.37 -1.59 -6.15
N LEU A 20 -7.50 -0.26 -6.23
CA LEU A 20 -7.43 0.62 -5.07
C LEU A 20 -8.60 0.42 -4.09
N HIS A 21 -9.79 0.09 -4.61
CA HIS A 21 -10.97 -0.19 -3.77
C HIS A 21 -11.06 -1.64 -3.30
N ALA A 22 -10.25 -2.55 -3.85
CA ALA A 22 -10.22 -3.94 -3.44
C ALA A 22 -9.65 -4.06 -2.01
N ARG A 23 -10.47 -4.56 -1.08
CA ARG A 23 -10.02 -4.80 0.30
C ARG A 23 -9.19 -6.09 0.37
N VAL A 24 -7.89 -5.95 0.17
CA VAL A 24 -6.93 -7.02 0.41
C VAL A 24 -6.27 -6.80 1.77
N ARG A 25 -6.19 -7.84 2.60
CA ARG A 25 -5.52 -7.75 3.90
C ARG A 25 -4.01 -7.85 3.69
N THR A 26 -3.25 -6.84 4.11
CA THR A 26 -1.79 -6.93 4.20
C THR A 26 -1.42 -7.90 5.33
N ASN A 27 -0.70 -8.96 4.97
CA ASN A 27 -0.09 -9.90 5.91
C ASN A 27 1.43 -9.74 5.81
N GLY A 28 2.12 -9.56 6.94
CA GLY A 28 3.56 -9.34 6.96
C GLY A 28 3.97 -7.90 6.65
N VAL A 29 5.13 -7.79 6.04
CA VAL A 29 5.81 -6.54 5.69
C VAL A 29 6.04 -6.53 4.19
N VAL A 30 5.65 -5.45 3.54
CA VAL A 30 5.90 -5.23 2.11
C VAL A 30 6.80 -4.00 1.97
N GLU A 31 7.92 -4.14 1.28
CA GLU A 31 8.80 -3.03 0.94
C GLU A 31 8.52 -2.55 -0.49
N THR A 32 8.38 -1.24 -0.67
CA THR A 32 8.32 -0.59 -1.98
C THR A 32 9.41 0.46 -2.06
N GLN A 33 10.19 0.44 -3.14
CA GLN A 33 11.20 1.45 -3.41
C GLN A 33 10.76 2.36 -4.57
N PHE A 34 10.88 3.68 -4.39
CA PHE A 34 10.54 4.63 -5.45
C PHE A 34 11.43 5.88 -5.41
N SER A 35 11.57 6.53 -6.57
CA SER A 35 12.23 7.83 -6.74
C SER A 35 11.16 8.89 -6.99
N PRO A 36 11.13 10.01 -6.25
CA PRO A 36 10.15 11.07 -6.46
C PRO A 36 10.26 11.72 -7.84
N LEU A 37 11.46 11.69 -8.44
CA LEU A 37 11.75 12.28 -9.74
C LEU A 37 11.55 11.31 -10.92
N GLY A 38 11.02 10.11 -10.65
CA GLY A 38 10.88 9.05 -11.66
C GLY A 38 12.22 8.56 -12.20
N GLU A 39 12.25 8.07 -13.45
CA GLU A 39 13.46 7.59 -14.13
C GLU A 39 14.47 8.70 -14.46
N SER A 40 14.10 9.97 -14.29
CA SER A 40 15.01 11.10 -14.46
C SER A 40 15.98 11.13 -13.28
N LYS A 41 17.07 10.37 -13.40
CA LYS A 41 18.14 10.14 -12.40
C LYS A 41 18.95 11.39 -12.00
N ARG A 42 18.38 12.59 -12.01
CA ARG A 42 19.12 13.81 -11.64
C ARG A 42 19.22 14.06 -10.13
N GLY A 43 18.54 13.27 -9.29
CA GLY A 43 18.54 13.47 -7.83
C GLY A 43 18.99 12.31 -6.95
N GLY A 44 19.13 11.08 -7.46
CA GLY A 44 19.66 9.92 -6.71
C GLY A 44 18.88 9.45 -5.46
N GLU A 45 17.91 10.21 -4.96
CA GLU A 45 17.13 9.86 -3.78
C GLU A 45 16.18 8.68 -4.05
N VAL A 46 16.36 7.61 -3.28
CA VAL A 46 15.48 6.43 -3.30
C VAL A 46 14.78 6.34 -1.95
N TYR A 47 13.46 6.41 -1.98
CA TYR A 47 12.60 6.25 -0.82
C TYR A 47 12.26 4.78 -0.67
N ARG A 48 12.32 4.28 0.56
CA ARG A 48 11.88 2.94 0.93
C ARG A 48 10.66 3.06 1.82
N LEU A 49 9.53 2.58 1.34
CA LEU A 49 8.26 2.54 2.08
C LEU A 49 8.01 1.11 2.54
N TYR A 50 7.81 0.94 3.85
CA TYR A 50 7.40 -0.33 4.43
C TYR A 50 5.91 -0.26 4.79
N ASP A 51 5.08 -1.05 4.11
CA ASP A 51 3.70 -1.30 4.50
C ASP A 51 3.65 -2.53 5.42
N VAL A 52 3.05 -2.35 6.60
CA VAL A 52 3.04 -3.38 7.65
C VAL A 52 1.59 -3.65 8.05
N GLY A 53 1.24 -4.93 8.11
CA GLY A 53 -0.10 -5.34 8.56
C GLY A 53 -0.48 -4.70 9.89
N GLY A 54 -1.62 -4.00 9.93
CA GLY A 54 -2.14 -3.31 11.12
C GLY A 54 -2.96 -4.21 12.08
N GLN A 55 -3.25 -5.45 11.67
CA GLN A 55 -4.02 -6.39 12.48
C GLN A 55 -3.27 -6.79 13.74
N ARG A 56 -4.00 -7.16 14.80
CA ARG A 56 -3.42 -7.46 16.12
C ARG A 56 -2.26 -8.46 16.08
N ASN A 57 -2.37 -9.51 15.25
CA ASN A 57 -1.35 -10.55 15.14
C ASN A 57 -0.11 -10.10 14.35
N GLU A 58 -0.24 -9.05 13.55
CA GLU A 58 0.83 -8.49 12.71
C GLU A 58 1.65 -7.42 13.45
N ARG A 59 1.06 -6.74 14.46
CA ARG A 59 1.70 -5.63 15.20
C ARG A 59 3.03 -5.97 15.84
N ARG A 60 3.26 -7.23 16.22
CA ARG A 60 4.56 -7.67 16.77
C ARG A 60 5.71 -7.50 15.78
N LYS A 61 5.44 -7.48 14.46
CA LYS A 61 6.45 -7.31 13.41
C LYS A 61 6.93 -5.87 13.28
N TRP A 62 6.15 -4.90 13.77
CA TRP A 62 6.46 -3.48 13.63
C TRP A 62 7.83 -3.14 14.22
N ILE A 63 8.14 -3.67 15.41
CA ILE A 63 9.37 -3.33 16.14
C ILE A 63 10.65 -3.59 15.32
N HIS A 64 10.62 -4.54 14.38
CA HIS A 64 11.77 -4.87 13.52
C HIS A 64 12.06 -3.82 12.44
N LEU A 65 11.14 -2.88 12.23
CA LEU A 65 11.22 -1.86 11.18
C LEU A 65 11.41 -0.45 11.74
N PHE A 66 11.40 -0.27 13.06
CA PHE A 66 11.47 1.06 13.69
C PHE A 66 12.89 1.62 13.81
N GLU A 67 13.93 0.82 13.52
CA GLU A 67 15.30 1.30 13.51
C GLU A 67 15.64 1.94 12.16
N GLY A 68 16.08 3.20 12.18
CA GLY A 68 16.53 3.90 10.97
C GLY A 68 15.44 4.44 10.06
N VAL A 69 14.17 4.48 10.49
CA VAL A 69 13.10 5.17 9.74
C VAL A 69 13.19 6.68 9.89
N ASN A 70 13.06 7.40 8.78
CA ASN A 70 13.05 8.85 8.79
C ASN A 70 11.71 9.44 9.27
N ALA A 71 10.61 8.75 8.99
CA ALA A 71 9.27 9.20 9.33
C ALA A 71 8.31 8.00 9.47
N VAL A 72 7.21 8.22 10.20
CA VAL A 72 6.10 7.27 10.33
C VAL A 72 4.83 7.94 9.80
N ILE A 73 4.12 7.24 8.90
CA ILE A 73 2.80 7.66 8.40
C ILE A 73 1.75 6.81 9.11
N PHE A 74 0.95 7.44 9.98
CA PHE A 74 -0.14 6.78 10.68
C PHE A 74 -1.47 7.09 10.01
N CYS A 75 -2.10 6.07 9.43
CA CYS A 75 -3.40 6.19 8.76
C CYS A 75 -4.54 5.77 9.72
N ALA A 76 -5.52 6.64 9.92
CA ALA A 76 -6.73 6.36 10.69
C ALA A 76 -7.98 6.64 9.84
N ALA A 77 -8.97 5.76 9.93
CA ALA A 77 -10.27 5.99 9.31
C ALA A 77 -11.04 7.03 10.15
N VAL A 78 -11.46 8.13 9.53
CA VAL A 78 -12.21 9.22 10.21
C VAL A 78 -13.70 8.89 10.29
N ARG A 79 -14.19 7.97 9.44
CA ARG A 79 -15.53 7.42 9.47
C ARG A 79 -15.43 5.91 9.32
N GLU A 80 -16.11 5.18 10.20
CA GLU A 80 -16.31 3.74 10.09
C GLU A 80 -17.52 3.42 9.22
#